data_AF-A0A0Q7VLJ5-F1
#
_entry.id   AF-A0A0Q7VLJ5-F1
#
_cell.length_a   1.000
_cell.length_b   1.000
_cell.length_c   1.000
_cell.angle_alpha   90.00
_cell.angle_beta   90.00
_cell.angle_gamma   90.00
#
_symmetry.space_group_name_H-M   'P 1'
#
loop_
_entity.id
_entity.type
_entity.pdbx_description
1 polymer ?
#
loop_
_entity_poly.entity_id
_entity_poly.type
_entity_poly.pdbx_seq_one_letter_code
_entity_poly.pdbx_strand_id
1 'polypeptide(L)'
;MAEGSAAIGRTVRAGMAGWAPALRTCWAALVAGAVLGLLPRAPGVAFLGLPLELAATTVAYGALYRHAFDGPAGFQGLRWGAVEWRLLAVQVLVTVILTVVMAVLLVLVGAVVVGVAKSNAPGLDITSVDAWRAALGGPGTLAASLPPLLSMAIMVWLFLRLSLAPAATVDLGRIQVLSAFGRSRGAVLVLAAAGAVLAAPAIILVVLIGYLRAIAGFAEGTLVPELVSVALVFFYLIPVWTAALVDVYRVQPAPPPGTLRT
;
A
#
# COMPACT_ATOMS: atom_id res chain seq x y z
N MET A 1 -13.64 22.43 -10.76
CA MET A 1 -13.26 22.11 -9.37
C MET A 1 -14.34 21.32 -8.61
N ALA A 2 -15.63 21.61 -8.80
CA ALA A 2 -16.73 20.91 -8.09
C ALA A 2 -16.80 19.39 -8.35
N GLU A 3 -16.55 18.95 -9.59
CA GLU A 3 -16.64 17.52 -9.97
C GLU A 3 -15.57 16.64 -9.30
N GLY A 4 -14.34 17.14 -9.18
CA GLY A 4 -13.25 16.42 -8.52
C GLY A 4 -13.50 16.24 -7.01
N SER A 5 -13.97 17.29 -6.34
CA SER A 5 -14.37 17.24 -4.93
C SER A 5 -15.54 16.27 -4.71
N ALA A 6 -16.55 16.29 -5.59
CA ALA A 6 -17.67 15.36 -5.54
C ALA A 6 -17.22 13.90 -5.73
N ALA A 7 -16.25 13.65 -6.62
CA ALA A 7 -15.68 12.32 -6.83
C ALA A 7 -14.91 11.80 -5.61
N ILE A 8 -14.12 12.65 -4.95
CA ILE A 8 -13.41 12.31 -3.70
C ILE A 8 -14.43 12.00 -2.60
N GLY A 9 -15.40 12.88 -2.38
CA GLY A 9 -16.42 12.70 -1.35
C GLY A 9 -17.31 11.48 -1.58
N ARG A 10 -17.60 11.12 -2.84
CA ARG A 10 -18.25 9.84 -3.18
C ARG A 10 -17.37 8.64 -2.81
N THR A 11 -16.09 8.66 -3.21
CA THR A 11 -15.15 7.55 -2.95
C THR A 11 -14.95 7.32 -1.45
N VAL A 12 -14.80 8.39 -0.67
CA VAL A 12 -14.68 8.32 0.80
C VAL A 12 -15.96 7.76 1.42
N ARG A 13 -17.14 8.24 0.99
CA ARG A 13 -18.42 7.70 1.48
C ARG A 13 -18.61 6.23 1.11
N ALA A 14 -18.21 5.82 -0.09
CA ALA A 14 -18.26 4.42 -0.50
C ALA A 14 -17.34 3.55 0.36
N GLY A 15 -16.11 4.02 0.63
CA GLY A 15 -15.18 3.37 1.55
C GLY A 15 -15.78 3.16 2.94
N MET A 16 -16.33 4.22 3.53
CA MET A 16 -16.93 4.17 4.87
C MET A 16 -18.23 3.34 4.91
N ALA A 17 -19.07 3.43 3.89
CA ALA A 17 -20.31 2.65 3.79
C ALA A 17 -20.04 1.15 3.61
N GLY A 18 -18.96 0.80 2.91
CA GLY A 18 -18.54 -0.60 2.71
C GLY A 18 -17.91 -1.25 3.95
N TRP A 19 -17.49 -0.46 4.95
CA TRP A 19 -16.78 -0.96 6.13
C TRP A 19 -17.59 -1.95 6.98
N ALA A 20 -18.74 -1.53 7.49
CA ALA A 20 -19.56 -2.34 8.39
C ALA A 20 -20.16 -3.61 7.72
N PRO A 21 -20.62 -3.57 6.46
CA PRO A 21 -21.00 -4.78 5.72
C PRO A 21 -19.83 -5.73 5.52
N ALA A 22 -18.67 -5.23 5.11
CA ALA A 22 -17.46 -6.03 4.92
C ALA A 22 -17.02 -6.75 6.19
N LEU A 23 -17.02 -6.06 7.34
CA LEU A 23 -16.72 -6.68 8.63
C LEU A 23 -17.71 -7.80 8.95
N ARG A 24 -19.01 -7.58 8.76
CA ARG A 24 -20.04 -8.57 9.10
C ARG A 24 -19.97 -9.83 8.23
N THR A 25 -19.64 -9.68 6.95
CA THR A 25 -19.67 -10.80 5.99
C THR A 25 -18.32 -11.50 5.81
N CYS A 26 -17.21 -10.81 6.09
CA CYS A 26 -15.85 -11.29 5.84
C CYS A 26 -14.99 -11.44 7.11
N TRP A 27 -15.59 -11.36 8.31
CA TRP A 27 -14.81 -11.35 9.57
C TRP A 27 -13.85 -12.54 9.71
N ALA A 28 -14.23 -13.75 9.28
CA ALA A 28 -13.37 -14.92 9.44
C ALA A 28 -12.10 -14.81 8.58
N ALA A 29 -12.22 -14.26 7.37
CA ALA A 29 -11.07 -13.97 6.52
C ALA A 29 -10.19 -12.85 7.09
N LEU A 30 -10.79 -11.82 7.69
CA LEU A 30 -10.05 -10.72 8.32
C LEU A 30 -9.30 -11.17 9.58
N VAL A 31 -9.93 -12.02 10.41
CA VAL A 31 -9.28 -12.64 11.57
C VAL A 31 -8.14 -13.55 11.12
N ALA A 32 -8.35 -14.40 10.12
CA ALA A 32 -7.30 -15.25 9.57
C ALA A 32 -6.13 -14.42 9.02
N GLY A 33 -6.42 -13.34 8.28
CA GLY A 33 -5.42 -12.39 7.82
C GLY A 33 -4.66 -11.72 8.97
N ALA A 34 -5.36 -11.26 10.01
CA ALA A 34 -4.74 -10.65 11.18
C ALA A 34 -3.80 -11.64 11.92
N VAL A 35 -4.22 -12.89 12.09
CA VAL A 35 -3.39 -13.95 12.69
C VAL A 35 -2.16 -14.22 11.84
N LEU A 36 -2.32 -14.40 10.52
CA LEU A 36 -1.20 -14.59 9.59
C LEU A 36 -0.24 -13.39 9.60
N GLY A 37 -0.75 -12.17 9.71
CA GLY A 37 0.04 -10.95 9.82
C GLY A 37 0.80 -10.80 11.13
N LEU A 38 0.36 -11.47 12.21
CA LEU A 38 1.07 -11.50 13.49
C LEU A 38 2.15 -12.58 13.56
N LEU A 39 1.98 -13.70 12.84
CA LEU A 39 2.91 -14.84 12.88
C LEU A 39 4.40 -14.47 12.67
N PRO A 40 4.79 -13.57 11.74
CA PRO A 40 6.20 -13.21 11.54
C PRO A 40 6.89 -12.63 12.78
N ARG A 41 6.13 -12.18 13.79
CA ARG A 41 6.65 -11.63 15.04
C ARG A 41 7.07 -12.70 16.04
N ALA A 42 6.68 -13.95 15.82
CA ALA A 42 7.14 -15.04 16.66
C ALA A 42 8.60 -15.43 16.33
N PRO A 43 9.41 -15.76 17.35
CA PRO A 43 10.78 -16.20 17.12
C PRO A 43 10.79 -17.47 16.27
N GLY A 44 11.69 -17.51 15.27
CA GLY A 44 11.86 -18.66 14.38
C GLY A 44 10.99 -18.66 13.11
N VAL A 45 10.06 -17.71 12.94
CA VAL A 45 9.23 -17.59 11.72
C VAL A 45 9.36 -16.25 11.00
N ALA A 46 10.22 -15.34 11.48
CA ALA A 46 10.46 -14.04 10.86
C ALA A 46 10.93 -14.13 9.39
N PHE A 47 11.67 -15.18 9.02
CA PHE A 47 12.11 -15.41 7.63
C PHE A 47 10.94 -15.67 6.67
N LEU A 48 9.77 -16.07 7.18
CA LEU A 48 8.53 -16.23 6.43
C LEU A 48 7.69 -14.94 6.41
N GLY A 49 8.24 -13.79 6.83
CA GLY A 49 7.50 -12.53 6.91
C GLY A 49 6.79 -12.16 5.61
N LEU A 50 7.54 -12.10 4.51
CA LEU A 50 6.98 -11.77 3.20
C LEU A 50 5.89 -12.76 2.73
N PRO A 51 6.10 -14.09 2.71
CA PRO A 51 5.04 -15.01 2.27
C PRO A 51 3.82 -15.00 3.20
N LEU A 52 4.01 -14.83 4.51
CA LEU A 52 2.90 -14.74 5.47
C LEU A 52 2.11 -13.43 5.28
N GLU A 53 2.78 -12.31 5.03
CA GLU A 53 2.14 -11.04 4.73
C GLU A 53 1.33 -11.14 3.42
N LEU A 54 1.92 -11.69 2.35
CA LEU A 54 1.22 -11.91 1.08
C LEU A 54 0.01 -12.84 1.25
N ALA A 55 0.13 -13.90 2.05
CA ALA A 55 -0.99 -14.78 2.34
C ALA A 55 -2.08 -14.03 3.13
N ALA A 56 -1.69 -13.28 4.17
CA ALA A 56 -2.60 -12.52 5.02
C ALA A 56 -3.43 -11.51 4.21
N THR A 57 -2.76 -10.70 3.39
CA THR A 57 -3.42 -9.72 2.52
C THR A 57 -4.26 -10.39 1.45
N THR A 58 -3.81 -11.52 0.87
CA THR A 58 -4.60 -12.27 -0.12
C THR A 58 -5.90 -12.81 0.45
N VAL A 59 -5.88 -13.38 1.66
CA VAL A 59 -7.10 -13.88 2.31
C VAL A 59 -8.09 -12.73 2.54
N ALA A 60 -7.60 -11.60 3.07
CA ALA A 60 -8.44 -10.43 3.34
C ALA A 60 -9.02 -9.81 2.06
N TYR A 61 -8.16 -9.45 1.09
CA TYR A 61 -8.60 -8.88 -0.19
C TYR A 61 -9.47 -9.85 -0.99
N GLY A 62 -9.16 -11.14 -0.98
CA GLY A 62 -9.95 -12.17 -1.68
C GLY A 62 -11.39 -12.24 -1.19
N ALA A 63 -11.59 -12.24 0.12
CA ALA A 63 -12.93 -12.21 0.70
C ALA A 63 -13.68 -10.92 0.36
N LEU A 64 -13.02 -9.76 0.51
CA LEU A 64 -13.62 -8.45 0.29
C LEU A 64 -13.98 -8.20 -1.18
N TYR A 65 -13.09 -8.53 -2.12
CA TYR A 65 -13.39 -8.39 -3.54
C TYR A 65 -14.46 -9.39 -3.99
N ARG A 66 -14.44 -10.64 -3.49
CA ARG A 66 -15.55 -11.58 -3.79
C ARG A 66 -16.87 -11.05 -3.29
N HIS A 67 -16.92 -10.53 -2.07
CA HIS A 67 -18.15 -9.92 -1.55
C HIS A 67 -18.61 -8.74 -2.40
N ALA A 68 -17.68 -7.91 -2.86
CA ALA A 68 -17.99 -6.72 -3.66
C ALA A 68 -18.40 -7.03 -5.11
N PHE A 69 -18.04 -8.19 -5.66
CA PHE A 69 -18.39 -8.62 -7.03
C PHE A 69 -19.38 -9.80 -7.04
N ASP A 70 -20.15 -9.97 -5.97
CA ASP A 70 -21.17 -11.04 -5.82
C ASP A 70 -20.62 -12.46 -6.11
N GLY A 71 -19.35 -12.66 -5.78
CA GLY A 71 -18.64 -13.93 -5.96
C GLY A 71 -19.00 -14.96 -4.89
N PRO A 72 -18.47 -16.19 -5.00
CA PRO A 72 -18.82 -17.29 -4.10
C PRO A 72 -18.50 -16.92 -2.64
N ALA A 73 -19.51 -16.95 -1.77
CA ALA A 73 -19.33 -16.78 -0.34
C ALA A 73 -18.68 -18.04 0.25
N GLY A 74 -17.51 -17.87 0.89
CA GLY A 74 -16.93 -18.89 1.77
C GLY A 74 -17.56 -18.86 3.15
N PHE A 75 -17.03 -19.62 4.10
CA PHE A 75 -17.45 -19.49 5.50
C PHE A 75 -17.06 -18.10 6.02
N GLN A 76 -18.02 -17.18 6.09
CA GLN A 76 -17.79 -15.79 6.55
C GLN A 76 -16.61 -15.12 5.82
N GLY A 77 -16.59 -15.30 4.49
CA GLY A 77 -15.54 -14.80 3.60
C GLY A 77 -14.32 -15.71 3.47
N LEU A 78 -14.07 -16.62 4.42
CA LEU A 78 -12.92 -17.51 4.39
C LEU A 78 -13.07 -18.59 3.31
N ARG A 79 -12.22 -18.51 2.30
CA ARG A 79 -12.08 -19.48 1.22
C ARG A 79 -10.75 -19.25 0.52
N TRP A 80 -10.11 -20.33 0.09
CA TRP A 80 -8.98 -20.27 -0.82
C TRP A 80 -9.38 -20.92 -2.14
N GLY A 81 -9.28 -20.20 -3.24
CA GLY A 81 -9.68 -20.68 -4.56
C GLY A 81 -8.94 -19.98 -5.70
N ALA A 82 -9.48 -20.11 -6.91
CA ALA A 82 -8.86 -19.53 -8.11
C ALA A 82 -8.74 -18.01 -8.05
N VAL A 83 -9.67 -17.31 -7.38
CA VAL A 83 -9.62 -15.86 -7.21
C VAL A 83 -8.45 -15.47 -6.30
N GLU A 84 -8.29 -16.17 -5.17
CA GLU A 84 -7.19 -15.94 -4.24
C GLU A 84 -5.83 -16.22 -4.89
N TRP A 85 -5.70 -17.28 -5.69
CA TRP A 85 -4.47 -17.53 -6.46
C TRP A 85 -4.14 -16.43 -7.46
N ARG A 86 -5.16 -15.89 -8.15
CA ARG A 86 -4.96 -14.77 -9.08
C ARG A 86 -4.61 -13.49 -8.34
N LEU A 87 -5.23 -13.22 -7.19
CA LEU A 87 -4.91 -12.08 -6.35
C LEU A 87 -3.52 -12.18 -5.73
N LEU A 88 -3.08 -13.39 -5.33
CA LEU A 88 -1.72 -13.63 -4.89
C LEU A 88 -0.74 -13.36 -6.03
N ALA A 89 -1.01 -13.87 -7.23
CA ALA A 89 -0.16 -13.61 -8.40
C ALA A 89 -0.08 -12.11 -8.73
N VAL A 90 -1.19 -11.37 -8.66
CA VAL A 90 -1.21 -9.90 -8.81
C VAL A 90 -0.37 -9.23 -7.72
N GLN A 91 -0.53 -9.60 -6.46
CA GLN A 91 0.24 -9.03 -5.36
C GLN A 91 1.73 -9.32 -5.51
N VAL A 92 2.12 -10.55 -5.83
CA VAL A 92 3.51 -10.91 -6.13
C VAL A 92 4.05 -10.06 -7.27
N LEU A 93 3.30 -9.91 -8.37
CA LEU A 93 3.77 -9.13 -9.51
C LEU A 93 3.90 -7.64 -9.18
N VAL A 94 2.94 -7.07 -8.45
CA VAL A 94 2.99 -5.68 -7.97
C VAL A 94 4.18 -5.49 -7.02
N THR A 95 4.38 -6.40 -6.06
CA THR A 95 5.54 -6.36 -5.15
C THR A 95 6.85 -6.42 -5.91
N VAL A 96 6.98 -7.30 -6.91
CA VAL A 96 8.18 -7.37 -7.76
C VAL A 96 8.40 -6.06 -8.51
N ILE A 97 7.37 -5.51 -9.17
CA ILE A 97 7.47 -4.25 -9.90
C ILE A 97 7.92 -3.12 -8.96
N LEU A 98 7.27 -2.97 -7.81
CA LEU A 98 7.60 -1.93 -6.84
C LEU A 98 9.00 -2.11 -6.25
N THR A 99 9.43 -3.35 -6.01
CA THR A 99 10.78 -3.66 -5.51
C THR A 99 11.84 -3.30 -6.54
N VAL A 100 11.63 -3.65 -7.81
CA VAL A 100 12.57 -3.31 -8.89
C VAL A 100 12.68 -1.79 -9.05
N VAL A 101 11.54 -1.08 -9.06
CA VAL A 101 11.55 0.39 -9.15
C VAL A 101 12.25 1.00 -7.94
N MET A 102 11.96 0.53 -6.73
CA MET A 102 12.60 1.00 -5.51
C MET A 102 14.12 0.79 -5.55
N ALA A 103 14.58 -0.37 -6.03
CA ALA A 103 16.00 -0.65 -6.18
C ALA A 103 16.68 0.33 -7.15
N VAL A 104 16.06 0.62 -8.30
CA VAL A 104 16.56 1.62 -9.25
C VAL A 104 16.59 3.01 -8.63
N LEU A 105 15.52 3.42 -7.93
CA LEU A 105 15.45 4.72 -7.26
C LEU A 105 16.51 4.85 -6.17
N LEU A 106 16.77 3.79 -5.38
CA LEU A 106 17.83 3.79 -4.37
C LEU A 106 19.22 3.98 -4.97
N VAL A 107 19.50 3.33 -6.10
CA VAL A 107 20.76 3.54 -6.84
C VAL A 107 20.87 4.99 -7.33
N LEU A 108 19.80 5.56 -7.87
CA LEU A 108 19.76 6.95 -8.32
C LEU A 108 19.95 7.94 -7.17
N VAL A 109 19.26 7.74 -6.05
CA VAL A 109 19.42 8.54 -4.83
C VAL A 109 20.86 8.46 -4.34
N GLY A 110 21.43 7.26 -4.24
CA GLY A 110 22.81 7.05 -3.83
C GLY A 110 23.80 7.77 -4.75
N ALA A 111 23.61 7.68 -6.07
CA ALA A 111 24.45 8.37 -7.04
C ALA A 111 24.40 9.89 -6.90
N VAL A 112 23.19 10.47 -6.71
CA VAL A 112 23.04 11.92 -6.50
C VAL A 112 23.67 12.37 -5.18
N VAL A 113 23.42 11.64 -4.09
CA VAL A 113 23.98 11.96 -2.77
C VAL A 113 25.51 11.92 -2.80
N VAL A 114 26.10 10.88 -3.39
CA VAL A 114 27.56 10.76 -3.57
C VAL A 114 28.09 11.88 -4.47
N GLY A 115 27.39 12.22 -5.56
CA GLY A 115 27.76 13.29 -6.47
C GLY A 115 27.81 14.66 -5.80
N VAL A 116 26.77 15.01 -5.04
CA VAL A 116 26.69 16.25 -4.26
C VAL A 116 27.75 16.29 -3.16
N ALA A 117 27.98 15.17 -2.47
CA ALA A 117 29.00 15.09 -1.44
C ALA A 117 30.41 15.32 -2.02
N LYS A 118 30.73 14.70 -3.16
CA LYS A 118 32.01 14.91 -3.86
C LYS A 118 32.16 16.30 -4.47
N SER A 119 31.08 16.95 -4.90
CA SER A 119 31.17 18.33 -5.40
C SER A 119 31.48 19.32 -4.28
N ASN A 120 30.99 19.07 -3.06
CA ASN A 120 31.26 19.91 -1.90
C ASN A 120 32.61 19.58 -1.24
N ALA A 121 33.04 18.31 -1.29
CA ALA A 121 34.28 17.82 -0.72
C ALA A 121 34.96 16.79 -1.67
N PRO A 122 35.83 17.22 -2.59
CA PRO A 122 36.47 16.34 -3.57
C PRO A 122 37.31 15.21 -2.95
N GLY A 123 37.85 15.43 -1.75
CA GLY A 123 38.63 14.44 -0.98
C GLY A 123 37.83 13.68 0.08
N LEU A 124 36.50 13.55 -0.09
CA LEU A 124 35.61 12.90 0.86
C LEU A 124 36.12 11.50 1.25
N ASP A 125 36.39 11.31 2.55
CA ASP A 125 36.55 9.99 3.15
C ASP A 125 35.18 9.34 3.33
N ILE A 126 34.88 8.35 2.50
CA ILE A 126 33.61 7.63 2.50
C ILE A 126 33.37 6.79 3.75
N THR A 127 34.42 6.55 4.57
CA THR A 127 34.34 5.71 5.78
C THR A 127 34.00 6.52 7.04
N SER A 128 34.12 7.85 6.98
CA SER A 128 33.88 8.74 8.12
C SER A 128 32.50 9.38 8.09
N VAL A 129 31.70 9.12 9.12
CA VAL A 129 30.35 9.71 9.28
C VAL A 129 30.41 11.23 9.40
N ASP A 130 31.43 11.78 10.07
CA ASP A 130 31.58 13.23 10.22
C ASP A 130 31.97 13.89 8.90
N ALA A 131 32.74 13.21 8.05
CA ALA A 131 33.05 13.68 6.70
C ALA A 131 31.78 13.74 5.82
N TRP A 132 30.89 12.75 5.95
CA TRP A 132 29.58 12.75 5.28
C TRP A 132 28.70 13.90 5.75
N ARG A 133 28.61 14.14 7.07
CA ARG A 133 27.83 15.26 7.62
C ARG A 133 28.35 16.61 7.13
N ALA A 134 29.67 16.80 7.09
CA ALA A 134 30.28 18.03 6.60
C ALA A 134 30.01 18.23 5.09
N ALA A 135 30.19 17.19 4.28
CA ALA A 135 29.96 17.26 2.83
C ALA A 135 28.48 17.47 2.47
N LEU A 136 27.57 16.89 3.26
CA LEU A 136 26.13 17.09 3.17
C LEU A 136 25.64 18.22 4.08
N GLY A 137 26.50 19.12 4.55
CA GLY A 137 26.10 20.33 5.29
C GLY A 137 26.07 21.59 4.40
N GLY A 138 26.58 21.48 3.17
CA GLY A 138 26.76 22.60 2.26
C GLY A 138 25.48 23.04 1.51
N PRO A 139 25.60 24.03 0.60
CA PRO A 139 24.49 24.58 -0.18
C PRO A 139 23.73 23.54 -1.03
N GLY A 140 24.39 22.42 -1.38
CA GLY A 140 23.80 21.31 -2.15
C GLY A 140 22.85 20.41 -1.36
N THR A 141 22.64 20.64 -0.06
CA THR A 141 21.76 19.86 0.82
C THR A 141 20.33 19.75 0.33
N LEU A 142 19.75 20.86 -0.12
CA LEU A 142 18.40 20.86 -0.68
C LEU A 142 18.31 20.01 -1.95
N ALA A 143 19.35 20.04 -2.79
CA ALA A 143 19.40 19.20 -3.97
C ALA A 143 19.54 17.71 -3.61
N ALA A 144 20.25 17.38 -2.52
CA ALA A 144 20.39 16.00 -2.04
C ALA A 144 19.12 15.45 -1.34
N SER A 145 18.25 16.31 -0.81
CA SER A 145 17.00 15.90 -0.16
C SER A 145 15.81 15.72 -1.11
N LEU A 146 15.88 16.31 -2.31
CA LEU A 146 14.84 16.17 -3.34
C LEU A 146 14.68 14.74 -3.89
N PRO A 147 15.75 13.99 -4.24
CA PRO A 147 15.62 12.65 -4.82
C PRO A 147 14.87 11.65 -3.92
N PRO A 148 15.11 11.57 -2.59
CA PRO A 148 14.29 10.73 -1.71
C PRO A 148 12.79 11.10 -1.72
N LEU A 149 12.46 12.41 -1.69
CA LEU A 149 11.07 12.87 -1.72
C LEU A 149 10.39 12.57 -3.04
N LEU A 150 11.08 12.79 -4.16
CA LEU A 150 10.61 12.44 -5.49
C LEU A 150 10.44 10.93 -5.64
N SER A 151 11.36 10.13 -5.10
CA SER A 151 11.27 8.67 -5.10
C SER A 151 10.03 8.20 -4.36
N MET A 152 9.76 8.77 -3.18
CA MET A 152 8.54 8.49 -2.42
C MET A 152 7.28 8.88 -3.20
N ALA A 153 7.27 10.06 -3.85
CA ALA A 153 6.15 10.50 -4.68
C ALA A 153 5.92 9.55 -5.88
N ILE A 154 6.99 9.10 -6.54
CA ILE A 154 6.93 8.13 -7.65
C ILE A 154 6.38 6.79 -7.16
N MET A 155 6.84 6.30 -6.00
CA MET A 155 6.37 5.04 -5.41
C MET A 155 4.89 5.10 -5.06
N VAL A 156 4.43 6.17 -4.41
CA VAL A 156 3.02 6.39 -4.10
C VAL A 156 2.20 6.47 -5.39
N TRP A 157 2.68 7.22 -6.39
CA TRP A 157 2.02 7.33 -7.68
C TRP A 157 1.89 5.96 -8.36
N LEU A 158 2.96 5.17 -8.43
CA LEU A 158 2.93 3.81 -9.01
C LEU A 158 1.98 2.88 -8.26
N PHE A 159 2.02 2.90 -6.92
CA PHE A 159 1.11 2.10 -6.09
C PHE A 159 -0.36 2.44 -6.39
N LEU A 160 -0.71 3.73 -6.46
CA LEU A 160 -2.08 4.16 -6.80
C LEU A 160 -2.47 3.80 -8.24
N ARG A 161 -1.52 3.77 -9.17
CA ARG A 161 -1.78 3.34 -10.56
C ARG A 161 -2.10 1.85 -10.64
N LEU A 162 -1.50 1.06 -9.75
CA LEU A 162 -1.64 -0.39 -9.66
C LEU A 162 -2.76 -0.84 -8.72
N SER A 163 -3.31 0.03 -7.88
CA SER A 163 -4.30 -0.33 -6.85
C SER A 163 -5.62 -0.86 -7.42
N LEU A 164 -5.93 -0.60 -8.69
CA LEU A 164 -7.12 -1.15 -9.38
C LEU A 164 -6.87 -2.54 -10.00
N ALA A 165 -5.64 -3.04 -10.04
CA ALA A 165 -5.30 -4.36 -10.60
C ALA A 165 -6.02 -5.52 -9.89
N PRO A 166 -6.12 -5.55 -8.54
CA PRO A 166 -6.90 -6.57 -7.84
C PRO A 166 -8.38 -6.58 -8.24
N ALA A 167 -9.03 -5.41 -8.25
CA ALA A 167 -10.44 -5.30 -8.64
C ALA A 167 -10.68 -5.76 -10.10
N ALA A 168 -9.83 -5.32 -11.03
CA ALA A 168 -9.87 -5.74 -12.42
C ALA A 168 -9.66 -7.25 -12.60
N THR A 169 -8.81 -7.86 -11.77
CA THR A 169 -8.49 -9.27 -11.83
C THR A 169 -9.65 -10.15 -11.37
N VAL A 170 -10.37 -9.71 -10.34
CA VAL A 170 -11.57 -10.40 -9.84
C VAL A 170 -12.71 -10.29 -10.85
N ASP A 171 -13.00 -9.07 -11.32
CA ASP A 171 -14.10 -8.79 -12.26
C ASP A 171 -13.93 -9.51 -13.61
N LEU A 172 -12.73 -9.45 -14.20
CA LEU A 172 -12.45 -10.06 -15.50
C LEU A 172 -12.06 -11.54 -15.43
N GLY A 173 -11.85 -12.08 -14.23
CA GLY A 173 -11.43 -13.47 -14.02
C GLY A 173 -10.09 -13.82 -14.69
N ARG A 174 -9.18 -12.86 -14.85
CA ARG A 174 -7.83 -13.04 -15.44
C ARG A 174 -6.84 -12.15 -14.70
N ILE A 175 -5.56 -12.52 -14.67
CA ILE A 175 -4.52 -11.70 -14.04
C ILE A 175 -4.33 -10.42 -14.87
N GLN A 176 -4.63 -9.26 -14.28
CA GLN A 176 -4.70 -7.97 -14.96
C GLN A 176 -3.89 -6.91 -14.20
N VAL A 177 -2.58 -6.86 -14.46
CA VAL A 177 -1.67 -5.91 -13.79
C VAL A 177 -1.36 -4.69 -14.66
N LEU A 178 -0.99 -4.90 -15.93
CA LEU A 178 -0.65 -3.79 -16.83
C LEU A 178 -1.88 -3.07 -17.38
N SER A 179 -3.00 -3.76 -17.57
CA SER A 179 -4.26 -3.13 -18.01
C SER A 179 -4.82 -2.17 -16.95
N ALA A 180 -4.45 -2.34 -15.67
CA ALA A 180 -4.81 -1.42 -14.60
C ALA A 180 -4.18 -0.03 -14.80
N PHE A 181 -3.02 0.08 -15.45
CA PHE A 181 -2.43 1.38 -15.82
C PHE A 181 -3.31 2.17 -16.79
N GLY A 182 -3.97 1.50 -17.75
CA GLY A 182 -4.92 2.18 -18.62
C GLY A 182 -6.10 2.73 -17.82
N ARG A 183 -6.64 1.91 -16.91
CA ARG A 183 -7.87 2.17 -16.17
C ARG A 183 -7.73 3.15 -15.00
N SER A 184 -6.55 3.26 -14.39
CA SER A 184 -6.30 4.25 -13.32
C SER A 184 -5.99 5.66 -13.85
N ARG A 185 -6.02 5.87 -15.18
CA ARG A 185 -5.65 7.14 -15.81
C ARG A 185 -6.73 8.18 -15.53
N GLY A 186 -6.37 9.23 -14.77
CA GLY A 186 -7.31 10.26 -14.30
C GLY A 186 -7.94 10.00 -12.92
N ALA A 187 -7.80 8.79 -12.37
CA ALA A 187 -8.29 8.44 -11.03
C ALA A 187 -7.26 8.69 -9.92
N VAL A 188 -5.97 8.87 -10.25
CA VAL A 188 -4.86 8.90 -9.28
C VAL A 188 -5.06 9.97 -8.21
N LEU A 189 -5.46 11.18 -8.58
CA LEU A 189 -5.68 12.27 -7.61
C LEU A 189 -6.87 11.98 -6.69
N VAL A 190 -7.94 11.37 -7.23
CA VAL A 190 -9.10 10.95 -6.44
C VAL A 190 -8.70 9.85 -5.46
N LEU A 191 -7.94 8.85 -5.91
CA LEU A 191 -7.42 7.77 -5.08
C LEU A 191 -6.44 8.27 -4.02
N ALA A 192 -5.57 9.22 -4.36
CA ALA A 192 -4.63 9.83 -3.42
C ALA A 192 -5.37 10.60 -2.33
N ALA A 193 -6.30 11.48 -2.70
CA ALA A 193 -7.05 12.28 -1.75
C ALA A 193 -8.00 11.43 -0.89
N ALA A 194 -8.74 10.49 -1.50
CA ALA A 194 -9.59 9.57 -0.76
C ALA A 194 -8.76 8.67 0.16
N GLY A 195 -7.64 8.13 -0.33
CA GLY A 195 -6.70 7.34 0.47
C GLY A 195 -6.16 8.11 1.67
N ALA A 196 -5.76 9.37 1.48
CA ALA A 196 -5.29 10.23 2.57
C ALA A 196 -6.39 10.47 3.62
N VAL A 197 -7.61 10.78 3.19
CA VAL A 197 -8.75 11.00 4.10
C VAL A 197 -9.11 9.73 4.88
N LEU A 198 -9.14 8.57 4.20
CA LEU A 198 -9.46 7.28 4.81
C LEU A 198 -8.33 6.77 5.71
N ALA A 199 -7.07 7.10 5.41
CA ALA A 199 -5.93 6.76 6.26
C ALA A 199 -5.76 7.70 7.45
N ALA A 200 -6.33 8.91 7.42
CA ALA A 200 -6.12 9.92 8.46
C ALA A 200 -6.45 9.42 9.88
N PRO A 201 -7.59 8.74 10.15
CA PRO A 201 -7.87 8.22 11.48
C PRO A 201 -6.83 7.20 11.95
N ALA A 202 -6.35 6.37 11.03
CA ALA A 202 -5.31 5.38 11.31
C ALA A 202 -3.97 6.05 11.65
N ILE A 203 -3.58 7.06 10.88
CA ILE A 203 -2.35 7.84 11.11
C ILE A 203 -2.42 8.57 12.45
N ILE A 204 -3.54 9.24 12.74
CA ILE A 204 -3.76 9.95 14.01
C ILE A 204 -3.61 8.98 15.19
N LEU A 205 -4.21 7.79 15.09
CA LEU A 205 -4.13 6.77 16.15
C LEU A 205 -2.70 6.26 16.34
N VAL A 206 -1.98 5.98 15.25
CA VAL A 206 -0.58 5.52 15.31
C VAL A 206 0.33 6.59 15.92
N VAL A 207 0.16 7.85 15.53
CA VAL A 207 0.91 8.98 16.10
C VAL A 207 0.60 9.15 17.58
N LEU A 208 -0.67 9.08 17.97
CA LEU A 208 -1.08 9.17 19.38
C LEU A 208 -0.48 8.04 20.21
N ILE A 209 -0.50 6.81 19.71
CA ILE A 209 0.13 5.66 20.39
C ILE A 209 1.65 5.85 20.50
N GLY A 210 2.31 6.34 19.45
CA GLY A 210 3.74 6.67 19.47
C GLY A 210 4.07 7.73 20.51
N TYR A 211 3.25 8.78 20.62
CA TYR A 211 3.41 9.83 21.63
C TYR A 211 3.19 9.31 23.05
N LEU A 212 2.15 8.50 23.26
CA LEU A 212 1.89 7.85 24.55
C LEU A 212 3.04 6.90 24.94
N ARG A 213 3.64 6.19 23.97
CA ARG A 213 4.85 5.39 24.19
C ARG A 213 6.03 6.23 24.67
N ALA A 214 6.29 7.35 24.00
CA ALA A 214 7.38 8.25 24.34
C ALA A 214 7.24 8.83 25.75
N ILE A 215 6.01 9.14 26.18
CA ILE A 215 5.74 9.69 27.52
C ILE A 215 5.71 8.60 28.60
N ALA A 216 5.06 7.47 28.33
CA ALA A 216 4.84 6.42 29.33
C ALA A 216 6.02 5.44 29.49
N GLY A 217 7.08 5.58 28.68
CA GLY A 217 8.28 4.75 28.78
C GLY A 217 8.05 3.27 28.43
N PHE A 218 7.07 2.97 27.56
CA PHE A 218 6.82 1.60 27.13
C PHE A 218 8.04 1.05 26.35
N ALA A 219 8.51 -0.13 26.75
CA ALA A 219 9.61 -0.81 26.06
C ALA A 219 9.30 -1.07 24.57
N GLU A 220 10.33 -0.99 23.74
CA GLU A 220 10.30 -1.45 22.35
C GLU A 220 9.89 -2.94 22.30
N GLY A 221 8.96 -3.29 21.41
CA GLY A 221 8.47 -4.67 21.27
C GLY A 221 7.27 -5.05 22.15
N THR A 222 6.61 -4.08 22.80
CA THR A 222 5.32 -4.35 23.45
C THR A 222 4.28 -4.86 22.45
N LEU A 223 3.63 -5.99 22.77
CA LEU A 223 2.63 -6.64 21.91
C LEU A 223 1.42 -5.74 21.61
N VAL A 224 1.06 -4.83 22.53
CA VAL A 224 -0.17 -4.03 22.43
C VAL A 224 -0.21 -3.17 21.17
N PRO A 225 0.81 -2.37 20.84
CA PRO A 225 0.73 -1.51 19.65
C PRO A 225 0.90 -2.27 18.34
N GLU A 226 1.50 -3.46 18.38
CA GLU A 226 1.52 -4.36 17.23
C GLU A 226 0.13 -4.93 16.95
N LEU A 227 -0.57 -5.39 17.99
CA LEU A 227 -1.96 -5.82 17.90
C LEU A 227 -2.86 -4.70 17.41
N VAL A 228 -2.68 -3.47 17.91
CA VAL A 228 -3.45 -2.31 17.44
C VAL A 228 -3.15 -2.02 15.96
N SER A 229 -1.88 -2.09 15.55
CA SER A 229 -1.49 -1.86 14.15
C SER A 229 -2.11 -2.90 13.21
N VAL A 230 -2.02 -4.18 13.57
CA VAL A 230 -2.64 -5.27 12.79
C VAL A 230 -4.16 -5.12 12.78
N ALA A 231 -4.78 -4.83 13.92
CA ALA A 231 -6.22 -4.66 14.00
C ALA A 231 -6.70 -3.49 13.12
N LEU A 232 -5.98 -2.37 13.15
CA LEU A 232 -6.25 -1.19 12.33
C LEU A 232 -6.12 -1.49 10.84
N VAL A 233 -5.12 -2.28 10.44
CA VAL A 233 -4.94 -2.68 9.04
C VAL A 233 -6.07 -3.61 8.58
N PHE A 234 -6.33 -4.70 9.29
CA PHE A 234 -7.28 -5.74 8.85
C PHE A 234 -8.74 -5.40 9.09
N PHE A 235 -9.07 -4.71 10.17
CA PHE A 235 -10.46 -4.40 10.51
C PHE A 235 -10.91 -3.00 10.10
N TYR A 236 -10.00 -2.11 9.68
CA TYR A 236 -10.37 -0.77 9.22
C TYR A 236 -9.82 -0.45 7.83
N LEU A 237 -8.50 -0.38 7.68
CA LEU A 237 -7.87 0.15 6.47
C LEU A 237 -8.14 -0.71 5.24
N ILE A 238 -7.93 -2.03 5.32
CA ILE A 238 -8.15 -2.96 4.20
C ILE A 238 -9.62 -2.96 3.74
N PRO A 239 -10.64 -3.12 4.63
CA PRO A 239 -12.05 -3.06 4.23
C PRO A 239 -12.45 -1.74 3.57
N VAL A 240 -12.10 -0.62 4.20
CA VAL A 240 -12.46 0.73 3.74
C VAL A 240 -11.79 1.05 2.41
N TRP A 241 -10.51 0.70 2.27
CA TRP A 241 -9.76 0.88 1.04
C TRP A 241 -10.31 0.01 -0.09
N THR A 242 -10.64 -1.25 0.19
CA THR A 242 -11.21 -2.15 -0.82
C THR A 242 -12.53 -1.63 -1.36
N ALA A 243 -13.43 -1.16 -0.47
CA ALA A 243 -14.70 -0.57 -0.89
C ALA A 243 -14.51 0.70 -1.73
N ALA A 244 -13.57 1.57 -1.36
CA ALA A 244 -13.22 2.75 -2.15
C ALA A 244 -12.66 2.38 -3.54
N LEU A 245 -11.80 1.37 -3.62
CA LEU A 245 -11.26 0.89 -4.89
C LEU A 245 -12.33 0.30 -5.81
N VAL A 246 -13.30 -0.43 -5.25
CA VAL A 246 -14.43 -0.98 -6.03
C VAL A 246 -15.32 0.12 -6.58
N ASP A 247 -15.63 1.16 -5.79
CA ASP A 247 -16.40 2.31 -6.27
C ASP A 247 -15.71 3.01 -7.44
N VAL A 248 -14.41 3.33 -7.28
CA VAL A 248 -13.61 3.92 -8.35
C VAL A 248 -13.56 2.99 -9.57
N TYR A 249 -13.36 1.69 -9.37
CA TYR A 249 -13.30 0.71 -10.45
C TYR A 249 -14.58 0.70 -11.29
N ARG A 250 -15.77 0.72 -10.65
CA ARG A 250 -17.07 0.68 -11.33
C ARG A 250 -17.36 1.96 -12.13
N VAL A 251 -16.81 3.09 -11.72
CA VAL A 251 -17.00 4.39 -12.39
C VAL A 251 -15.99 4.61 -13.53
N GLN A 252 -14.83 3.93 -13.50
CA GLN A 252 -13.84 4.08 -14.56
C GLN A 252 -14.29 3.35 -15.84
N PRO A 253 -14.24 4.00 -17.01
CA PRO A 253 -14.63 3.37 -18.26
C PRO A 253 -13.78 2.13 -18.54
N ALA A 254 -14.42 1.09 -19.08
CA ALA A 254 -13.69 -0.05 -19.60
C ALA A 254 -12.74 0.44 -20.71
N PRO A 255 -11.50 -0.09 -20.77
CA PRO A 255 -10.61 0.27 -21.88
C PRO A 255 -11.32 -0.03 -23.20
N PRO A 256 -11.29 0.89 -24.18
CA PRO A 256 -11.98 0.70 -25.44
C PRO A 256 -11.46 -0.58 -26.11
N PRO A 257 -12.36 -1.42 -26.66
CA PRO A 257 -11.95 -2.64 -27.37
C PRO A 257 -11.05 -2.25 -28.54
N GLY A 258 -9.74 -2.52 -28.45
CA GLY A 258 -8.80 -2.27 -29.54
C GLY A 258 -7.39 -1.77 -29.17
N THR A 259 -7.10 -1.39 -27.92
CA THR A 259 -5.78 -0.85 -27.54
C THR A 259 -4.76 -1.87 -27.04
N LEU A 260 -4.85 -3.12 -27.51
CA LEU A 260 -3.74 -4.06 -27.51
C LEU A 260 -3.59 -4.61 -28.94
N ARG A 261 -2.91 -3.86 -29.80
CA ARG A 261 -2.08 -4.44 -30.85
C ARG A 261 -0.64 -4.12 -30.48
N THR A 262 0.07 -5.18 -30.11
CA THR A 262 1.53 -5.38 -30.08
C THR A 262 2.37 -4.33 -29.37
#